data_AF-Q5KZR0-F1
#
_entry.id   AF-Q5KZR0-F1
#
_cell.length_a   1.000
_cell.length_b   1.000
_cell.length_c   1.000
_cell.angle_alpha   90.00
_cell.angle_beta   90.00
_cell.angle_gamma   90.00
#
_symmetry.space_group_name_H-M   'P 1'
#
loop_
_entity.id
_entity.type
_entity.pdbx_description
1 polymer ?
#
loop_
_entity_poly.entity_id
_entity_poly.type
_entity_poly.pdbx_seq_one_letter_code
_entity_poly.pdbx_strand_id
1 'polypeptide(L)'
;MSAHQVKLTPKDILEKEFKVSIRGYNQDEVDQFLDLIIKDYEAFQQEIDELRQENARLKRQVEELQKRPAMSAGTTNYDILQRLSNLEKHVFGRKLYE
;
A
#
# COMPACT_ATOMS: atom_id res chain seq x y z
N MET A 1 7.05 -9.57 5.94
CA MET A 1 8.09 -9.97 6.89
C MET A 1 9.34 -9.17 6.59
N SER A 2 9.44 -7.97 7.15
CA SER A 2 10.73 -7.41 7.56
C SER A 2 10.44 -6.90 8.96
N ALA A 3 10.75 -7.71 9.96
CA ALA A 3 10.81 -7.21 11.33
C ALA A 3 12.08 -6.38 11.39
N HIS A 4 12.03 -5.15 10.85
CA HIS A 4 13.03 -4.13 11.14
C HIS A 4 12.91 -3.86 12.63
N GLN A 5 13.60 -4.68 13.43
CA GLN A 5 13.53 -4.62 14.88
C GLN A 5 14.35 -3.42 15.33
N VAL A 6 13.70 -2.26 15.30
CA VAL A 6 14.17 -1.03 15.92
C VAL A 6 14.35 -1.31 17.41
N LYS A 7 15.54 -1.05 17.93
CA LYS A 7 15.89 -1.33 19.32
C LYS A 7 15.69 -0.13 20.23
N LEU A 8 15.84 1.07 19.69
CA LEU A 8 15.81 2.32 20.42
C LEU A 8 14.58 3.13 20.06
N THR A 9 13.88 3.60 21.09
CA THR A 9 12.89 4.66 20.95
C THR A 9 13.58 6.03 21.10
N PRO A 10 12.95 7.13 20.65
CA PRO A 10 13.46 8.48 20.94
C PRO A 10 13.65 8.75 22.43
N LYS A 11 12.83 8.11 23.27
CA LYS A 11 12.93 8.20 24.72
C LYS A 11 14.20 7.51 25.23
N ASP A 12 14.53 6.31 24.72
CA ASP A 12 15.76 5.60 25.09
C ASP A 12 17.01 6.40 24.70
N ILE A 13 16.96 7.13 23.57
CA ILE A 13 18.03 8.04 23.13
C ILE A 13 18.17 9.22 24.08
N LEU A 14 17.05 9.83 24.48
CA LEU A 14 17.04 10.98 25.38
C LEU A 14 17.49 10.63 26.81
N GLU A 15 17.06 9.49 27.31
CA GLU A 15 17.33 9.03 28.68
C GLU A 15 18.65 8.27 28.82
N LYS A 16 19.38 8.05 27.73
CA LYS A 16 20.66 7.36 27.75
C LYS A 16 21.69 8.12 28.58
N GLU A 17 22.11 7.52 29.69
CA GLU A 17 23.25 7.99 30.49
C GLU A 17 24.55 7.33 30.02
N PHE A 18 25.60 8.14 29.93
CA PHE A 18 26.97 7.72 29.60
C PHE A 18 27.88 7.86 30.81
N LYS A 19 28.82 6.93 30.96
CA LYS A 19 29.84 7.04 32.01
C LYS A 19 30.73 8.25 31.75
N VAL A 20 30.94 9.05 32.78
CA VAL A 20 31.86 10.19 32.76
C VAL A 20 33.23 9.76 33.28
N SER A 21 34.25 9.97 32.47
CA SER A 21 35.66 9.87 32.82
C SER A 21 36.24 11.26 33.09
N ILE A 22 37.51 11.34 33.53
CA ILE A 22 38.19 12.61 33.86
C ILE A 22 38.08 13.66 32.73
N ARG A 23 37.97 13.22 31.47
CA ARG A 23 37.92 14.09 30.28
C ARG A 23 36.55 14.09 29.56
N GLY A 24 35.46 13.86 30.28
CA GLY A 24 34.11 13.83 29.73
C GLY A 24 33.58 12.41 29.51
N TYR A 25 32.61 12.26 28.61
CA TYR A 25 31.99 10.96 28.36
C TYR A 25 32.99 9.94 27.80
N ASN A 26 32.78 8.68 28.16
CA ASN A 26 33.51 7.56 27.56
C ASN A 26 33.19 7.51 26.05
N GLN A 27 34.19 7.77 25.22
CA GLN A 27 34.04 7.82 23.76
C GLN A 27 33.58 6.48 23.19
N ASP A 28 34.14 5.36 23.64
CA ASP A 28 33.77 4.02 23.18
C ASP A 28 32.30 3.71 23.47
N GLU A 29 31.77 4.16 24.62
CA GLU A 29 30.36 3.96 24.97
C GLU A 29 29.43 4.81 24.07
N VAL A 30 29.84 6.04 23.77
CA VAL A 30 29.10 6.94 22.88
C VAL A 30 29.09 6.38 21.46
N ASP A 31 30.24 5.96 20.94
CA ASP A 31 30.36 5.41 19.59
C ASP A 31 29.51 4.14 19.43
N GLN A 32 29.55 3.22 20.40
CA GLN A 32 28.68 2.03 20.39
C GLN A 32 27.19 2.38 20.41
N PHE A 33 26.80 3.44 21.12
CA PHE A 33 25.41 3.88 21.13
C PHE A 33 25.00 4.52 19.81
N LEU A 34 25.88 5.33 19.21
CA LEU A 34 25.67 5.90 17.88
C LEU A 34 25.55 4.81 16.80
N ASP A 35 26.35 3.74 16.89
CA ASP A 35 26.23 2.58 15.98
C ASP A 35 24.85 1.91 16.06
N LEU A 36 24.24 1.85 17.25
CA LEU A 36 22.88 1.34 17.43
C LEU A 36 21.85 2.28 16.81
N ILE A 37 22.00 3.59 17.03
CA ILE A 37 21.12 4.61 16.43
C ILE A 37 21.18 4.53 14.90
N ILE A 38 22.39 4.46 14.31
CA ILE A 38 22.57 4.37 12.86
C ILE A 38 21.83 3.16 12.30
N LYS A 39 21.98 1.98 12.92
CA LYS A 39 21.27 0.76 12.49
C LYS A 39 19.76 0.91 12.54
N ASP A 40 19.23 1.52 13.59
CA ASP A 40 17.79 1.77 13.71
C ASP A 40 17.31 2.80 12.66
N TYR A 41 18.09 3.85 12.38
CA TYR A 41 17.79 4.83 11.32
C TYR A 41 17.82 4.21 9.92
N GLU A 42 18.79 3.35 9.63
CA GLU A 42 18.84 2.59 8.37
C GLU A 42 17.63 1.68 8.23
N ALA A 43 17.22 1.03 9.32
CA ALA A 43 16.03 0.18 9.36
C ALA A 43 14.75 0.99 9.10
N PHE A 44 14.60 2.16 9.74
CA PHE A 44 13.49 3.07 9.48
C PHE A 44 13.46 3.57 8.04
N GLN A 45 14.62 3.93 7.46
CA GLN A 45 14.69 4.41 6.09
C GLN A 45 14.24 3.33 5.10
N GLN A 46 14.68 2.08 5.30
CA GLN A 46 14.23 0.93 4.51
C GLN A 46 12.71 0.72 4.62
N GLU A 47 12.18 0.71 5.84
CA GLU A 47 10.73 0.54 6.07
C GLU A 47 9.92 1.66 5.41
N ILE A 48 10.37 2.92 5.52
CA ILE A 48 9.74 4.07 4.85
C ILE A 48 9.73 3.88 3.34
N ASP A 49 10.83 3.42 2.75
CA ASP A 49 10.92 3.23 1.30
C ASP A 49 10.05 2.06 0.83
N GLU A 50 10.00 0.95 1.57
CA GLU A 50 9.08 -0.17 1.32
C GLU A 50 7.62 0.27 1.39
N LEU A 51 7.23 0.99 2.45
CA LEU A 51 5.87 1.49 2.63
C LEU A 51 5.50 2.52 1.55
N ARG A 52 6.43 3.38 1.12
CA ARG A 52 6.20 4.34 0.02
C ARG A 52 5.98 3.63 -1.30
N GLN A 53 6.77 2.62 -1.61
CA GLN A 53 6.61 1.80 -2.82
C GLN A 53 5.28 1.05 -2.81
N GLU A 54 4.92 0.44 -1.68
CA GLU A 54 3.66 -0.26 -1.53
C GLU A 54 2.47 0.68 -1.64
N ASN A 55 2.52 1.85 -1.00
CA ASN A 55 1.49 2.88 -1.16
C ASN A 55 1.35 3.35 -2.61
N ALA A 56 2.46 3.54 -3.32
CA ALA A 56 2.42 3.92 -4.73
C ALA A 56 1.78 2.83 -5.60
N ARG A 57 2.09 1.55 -5.32
CA ARG A 57 1.50 0.40 -6.00
C ARG A 57 -0.01 0.32 -5.75
N LEU A 58 -0.44 0.44 -4.50
CA LEU A 58 -1.85 0.41 -4.12
C LEU A 58 -2.63 1.57 -4.72
N LYS A 59 -2.07 2.80 -4.70
CA LYS A 59 -2.70 3.96 -5.35
C LYS A 59 -2.92 3.75 -6.85
N ARG A 60 -1.95 3.16 -7.56
CA ARG A 60 -2.10 2.81 -8.98
C ARG A 60 -3.19 1.76 -9.22
N GLN A 61 -3.28 0.73 -8.36
CA GLN A 61 -4.33 -0.29 -8.47
C GLN A 61 -5.72 0.32 -8.25
N VAL A 62 -5.87 1.19 -7.25
CA VAL A 62 -7.14 1.91 -7.01
C VAL A 62 -7.50 2.77 -8.21
N GLU A 63 -6.54 3.50 -8.78
CA GLU A 63 -6.77 4.33 -9.97
C GLU A 63 -7.16 3.48 -11.19
N GLU A 64 -6.52 2.33 -11.42
CA GLU A 64 -6.89 1.41 -12.49
C GLU A 64 -8.31 0.88 -12.31
N LEU A 65 -8.67 0.45 -11.09
CA LEU A 65 -10.02 -0.03 -10.78
C LEU A 65 -11.10 1.05 -10.94
N GLN A 66 -10.78 2.31 -10.63
CA GLN A 66 -11.67 3.45 -10.86
C GLN A 66 -11.78 3.82 -12.34
N LYS A 67 -10.68 3.69 -13.09
CA LYS A 67 -10.62 3.98 -14.54
C LYS A 67 -11.22 2.87 -15.39
N ARG A 68 -11.31 1.63 -14.89
CA ARG A 68 -12.10 0.60 -15.56
C ARG A 68 -13.50 1.18 -15.71
N PRO A 69 -13.95 1.53 -16.93
CA PRO A 69 -15.36 1.82 -17.10
C PRO A 69 -16.06 0.57 -16.58
N ALA A 70 -17.02 0.73 -15.67
CA ALA A 70 -17.88 -0.37 -15.23
C ALA A 70 -18.26 -1.10 -16.51
N MET A 71 -17.64 -2.27 -16.75
CA MET A 71 -17.54 -2.84 -18.09
C MET A 71 -18.94 -3.04 -18.57
N SER A 72 -19.46 -2.07 -19.32
CA SER A 72 -20.61 -2.18 -20.18
C SER A 72 -21.72 -3.05 -19.61
N ALA A 73 -21.98 -3.08 -18.30
CA ALA A 73 -23.09 -3.90 -17.82
C ALA A 73 -24.36 -3.29 -18.44
N GLY A 74 -24.46 -1.96 -18.46
CA GLY A 74 -25.47 -1.24 -19.22
C GLY A 74 -25.45 -1.51 -20.72
N THR A 75 -24.31 -1.40 -21.42
CA THR A 75 -24.25 -1.55 -22.89
C THR A 75 -24.40 -2.99 -23.36
N THR A 76 -23.82 -3.96 -22.65
CA THR A 76 -23.99 -5.40 -22.89
C THR A 76 -25.40 -5.82 -22.50
N ASN A 77 -25.96 -5.34 -21.39
CA ASN A 77 -27.36 -5.62 -21.07
C ASN A 77 -28.28 -4.98 -22.11
N TYR A 78 -28.00 -3.75 -22.58
CA TYR A 78 -28.76 -3.11 -23.64
C TYR A 78 -28.68 -3.90 -24.96
N ASP A 79 -27.50 -4.35 -25.36
CA ASP A 79 -27.30 -5.20 -26.54
C ASP A 79 -28.02 -6.55 -26.39
N ILE A 80 -27.90 -7.20 -25.23
CA ILE A 80 -28.61 -8.45 -24.92
C ILE A 80 -30.13 -8.23 -25.02
N LEU A 81 -30.67 -7.18 -24.41
CA LEU A 81 -32.10 -6.86 -24.44
C LEU A 81 -32.58 -6.55 -25.86
N GLN A 82 -31.79 -5.83 -26.66
CA GLN A 82 -32.12 -5.53 -28.05
C GLN A 82 -32.12 -6.80 -28.91
N ARG A 83 -31.14 -7.69 -28.71
CA ARG A 83 -31.08 -9.00 -29.38
C ARG A 83 -32.24 -9.89 -28.96
N LEU A 84 -32.59 -9.94 -27.67
CA LEU A 84 -33.78 -10.64 -27.17
C LEU A 84 -35.06 -10.09 -27.79
N SER A 85 -35.27 -8.78 -27.80
CA SER A 85 -36.45 -8.15 -28.40
C SER A 85 -36.59 -8.49 -29.90
N ASN A 86 -35.48 -8.50 -30.63
CA ASN A 86 -35.47 -8.88 -32.05
C ASN A 86 -35.79 -10.37 -32.26
N LEU A 87 -35.24 -11.24 -31.41
CA LEU A 87 -35.55 -12.67 -31.42
C LEU A 87 -37.01 -12.93 -31.07
N GLU A 88 -37.55 -12.27 -30.06
CA GLU A 88 -38.96 -12.38 -29.67
C GLU A 88 -39.88 -11.92 -30.78
N LYS A 89 -39.59 -10.78 -31.43
CA LYS A 89 -40.34 -10.35 -32.62
C LYS A 89 -40.28 -11.36 -33.76
N HIS A 90 -39.14 -12.01 -33.99
CA HIS A 90 -39.02 -12.98 -35.08
C HIS A 90 -39.70 -14.32 -34.78
N VAL A 91 -39.59 -14.80 -33.53
CA VAL A 91 -40.12 -16.10 -33.08
C VAL A 91 -41.61 -16.01 -32.73
N PHE A 92 -42.03 -14.94 -32.04
CA PHE A 92 -43.41 -14.73 -31.59
C PHE A 92 -44.20 -13.74 -32.44
N GLY A 93 -43.59 -12.93 -33.30
CA GLY A 93 -44.33 -11.98 -34.16
C GLY A 93 -45.27 -12.66 -35.17
N ARG A 94 -45.13 -13.97 -35.39
CA ARG A 94 -46.11 -14.79 -36.12
C ARG A 94 -47.15 -15.50 -35.23
N LYS A 95 -47.06 -15.36 -33.91
CA LYS A 95 -47.94 -16.03 -32.93
C LYS A 95 -48.66 -15.10 -31.96
N LEU A 96 -48.27 -13.82 -31.85
CA LEU A 96 -48.92 -12.83 -30.97
C LEU A 96 -49.86 -11.86 -31.71
N TYR A 97 -49.89 -11.90 -33.04
CA TYR A 97 -50.79 -11.08 -33.86
C TYR A 97 -51.82 -11.90 -34.66
N GLU A 98 -51.96 -13.19 -34.32
CA GLU A 98 -53.13 -14.01 -34.63
C GLU A 98 -53.91 -14.25 -33.33
#